data_AF-A0A4S2UJQ3-F1
#
_entry.id   AF-A0A4S2UJQ3-F1
#
_cell.length_a   1.000
_cell.length_b   1.000
_cell.length_c   1.000
_cell.angle_alpha   90.00
_cell.angle_beta   90.00
_cell.angle_gamma   90.00
#
_symmetry.space_group_name_H-M   'P 1'
#
loop_
_entity.id
_entity.type
_entity.pdbx_description
1 polymer ?
#
loop_
_entity_poly.entity_id
_entity_poly.type
_entity_poly.pdbx_seq_one_letter_code
_entity_poly.pdbx_strand_id
1 'polypeptide(L)'
;MLFTLTACGGGDGKPLDQSAAIMCEKFVKERLKSPGSADFSGVTETKITPTTEKAPWTYLVNGYVDSQNSFGASVRNDYRCLIKTSDDKTWTLVQDLKLTQH
;
A
#
# COMPACT_ATOMS: atom_id res chain seq x y z
N MET A 1 -37.48 15.55 -7.79
CA MET A 1 -36.43 15.38 -8.82
C MET A 1 -35.55 14.24 -8.36
N LEU A 2 -35.47 13.19 -9.17
CA LEU A 2 -34.86 11.90 -8.85
C LEU A 2 -33.33 12.06 -8.84
N PHE A 3 -32.66 11.80 -7.72
CA PHE A 3 -31.20 11.74 -7.67
C PHE A 3 -30.74 10.47 -8.39
N THR A 4 -30.26 10.63 -9.62
CA THR A 4 -29.64 9.54 -10.36
C THR A 4 -28.27 9.27 -9.78
N LEU A 5 -28.16 8.19 -9.00
CA LEU A 5 -26.90 7.51 -8.72
C LEU A 5 -26.40 6.91 -10.05
N THR A 6 -25.58 7.67 -10.78
CA THR A 6 -24.87 7.14 -11.95
C THR A 6 -23.73 6.25 -11.47
N ALA A 7 -23.99 4.95 -11.51
CA ALA A 7 -22.97 3.92 -11.44
C ALA A 7 -22.18 3.86 -12.76
N CYS A 8 -20.86 3.65 -12.64
CA CYS A 8 -19.89 3.18 -13.64
C CYS A 8 -19.68 4.00 -14.93
N GLY A 9 -18.43 4.45 -15.14
CA GLY A 9 -17.90 4.67 -16.49
C GLY A 9 -17.12 5.97 -16.66
N GLY A 10 -15.88 5.98 -16.16
CA GLY A 10 -14.94 7.08 -16.38
C GLY A 10 -13.63 6.79 -15.68
N GLY A 11 -13.10 5.58 -15.85
CA GLY A 11 -11.79 5.24 -15.31
C GLY A 11 -10.74 5.63 -16.33
N ASP A 12 -9.91 6.61 -16.01
CA ASP A 12 -8.77 7.08 -16.83
C ASP A 12 -7.67 6.00 -16.98
N GLY A 13 -8.00 4.73 -16.73
CA GLY A 13 -7.09 3.60 -16.53
C GLY A 13 -6.42 3.58 -15.16
N LYS A 14 -6.59 4.64 -14.33
CA LYS A 14 -5.86 4.81 -13.08
C LYS A 14 -6.28 3.76 -12.02
N PRO A 15 -5.31 3.04 -11.40
CA PRO A 15 -5.56 2.14 -10.28
C PRO A 15 -6.20 2.84 -9.08
N LEU A 16 -7.02 2.10 -8.34
CA LEU A 16 -7.56 2.53 -7.05
C LEU A 16 -6.44 2.67 -6.00
N ASP A 17 -6.58 3.62 -5.10
CA ASP A 17 -5.65 3.81 -3.98
C ASP A 17 -5.57 2.56 -3.09
N GLN A 18 -6.70 1.86 -2.90
CA GLN A 18 -6.75 0.60 -2.16
C GLN A 18 -5.89 -0.50 -2.80
N SER A 19 -5.82 -0.57 -4.14
CA SER A 19 -4.93 -1.51 -4.84
C SER A 19 -3.47 -1.21 -4.49
N ALA A 20 -3.08 0.07 -4.45
CA ALA A 20 -1.74 0.47 -4.06
C ALA A 20 -1.42 0.09 -2.61
N ALA A 21 -2.36 0.29 -1.67
CA ALA A 21 -2.18 -0.11 -0.28
C ALA A 21 -1.97 -1.63 -0.14
N ILE A 22 -2.87 -2.44 -0.71
CA ILE A 22 -2.78 -3.91 -0.65
C ILE A 22 -1.46 -4.41 -1.24
N MET A 23 -1.03 -3.84 -2.36
CA MET A 23 0.23 -4.24 -2.98
C MET A 23 1.43 -3.82 -2.17
N CYS A 24 1.39 -2.65 -1.53
CA CYS A 24 2.41 -2.22 -0.60
C CYS A 24 2.53 -3.15 0.62
N GLU A 25 1.40 -3.52 1.24
CA GLU A 25 1.35 -4.45 2.36
C GLU A 25 1.95 -5.82 1.98
N LYS A 26 1.70 -6.32 0.76
CA LYS A 26 2.34 -7.54 0.27
C LYS A 26 3.87 -7.44 0.25
N PHE A 27 4.41 -6.36 -0.32
CA PHE A 27 5.86 -6.13 -0.33
C PHE A 27 6.44 -6.00 1.08
N VAL A 28 5.71 -5.37 2.01
CA VAL A 28 6.12 -5.27 3.41
C VAL A 28 6.15 -6.66 4.05
N LYS A 29 5.07 -7.43 3.87
CA LYS A 29 4.89 -8.77 4.43
C LYS A 29 6.02 -9.73 4.02
N GLU A 30 6.49 -9.64 2.78
CA GLU A 30 7.63 -10.42 2.27
C GLU A 30 8.96 -10.10 2.98
N ARG A 31 9.09 -8.93 3.61
CA ARG A 31 10.30 -8.50 4.34
C ARG A 31 10.24 -8.74 5.85
N LEU A 32 9.08 -9.10 6.39
CA LEU A 32 8.92 -9.35 7.83
C LEU A 32 9.50 -10.70 8.26
N LYS A 33 9.96 -10.79 9.51
CA LYS A 33 10.48 -12.04 10.08
C LYS A 33 9.38 -13.07 10.35
N SER A 34 8.19 -12.60 10.74
CA SER A 34 7.01 -13.43 10.95
C SER A 34 5.81 -12.86 10.18
N PRO A 35 5.73 -13.13 8.87
CA PRO A 35 4.67 -12.59 8.01
C PRO A 35 3.24 -12.94 8.48
N GLY A 36 3.07 -14.11 9.13
CA GLY A 36 1.78 -14.55 9.66
C GLY A 36 1.29 -13.78 10.89
N SER A 37 2.18 -13.03 11.55
CA SER A 37 1.86 -12.18 12.70
C SER A 37 1.68 -10.69 12.35
N ALA A 38 1.74 -10.35 11.06
CA ALA A 38 1.67 -8.97 10.60
C ALA A 38 0.26 -8.39 10.77
N ASP A 39 0.16 -7.30 11.52
CA ASP A 39 -1.05 -6.50 11.72
C ASP A 39 -0.79 -5.08 11.16
N PHE A 40 -1.47 -4.75 10.07
CA PHE A 40 -1.24 -3.51 9.30
C PHE A 40 -2.15 -2.39 9.77
N SER A 41 -1.66 -1.15 9.65
CA SER A 41 -2.41 0.06 9.96
C SER A 41 -3.75 0.13 9.21
N GLY A 42 -4.79 0.59 9.89
CA GLY A 42 -6.13 0.69 9.31
C GLY A 42 -6.21 1.68 8.14
N VAL A 43 -7.33 1.66 7.42
CA VAL A 43 -7.57 2.52 6.25
C VAL A 43 -7.47 4.02 6.56
N THR A 44 -7.75 4.43 7.80
CA THR A 44 -7.67 5.83 8.24
C THR A 44 -6.26 6.25 8.66
N GLU A 45 -5.38 5.29 8.93
CA GLU A 45 -4.01 5.52 9.39
C GLU A 45 -2.99 5.34 8.27
N THR A 46 -3.36 4.56 7.24
CA THR A 46 -2.57 4.38 6.03
C THR A 46 -2.77 5.56 5.08
N LYS A 47 -1.71 6.30 4.82
CA LYS A 47 -1.70 7.44 3.88
C LYS A 47 -1.22 6.98 2.51
N ILE A 48 -2.06 7.17 1.50
CA ILE A 48 -1.77 6.86 0.10
C ILE A 48 -1.67 8.19 -0.65
N THR A 49 -0.56 8.42 -1.35
CA THR A 49 -0.31 9.65 -2.11
C THR A 49 0.09 9.28 -3.54
N PRO A 50 -0.78 9.47 -4.55
CA PRO A 50 -0.38 9.34 -5.93
C PRO A 50 0.65 10.42 -6.28
N THR A 51 1.77 10.03 -6.87
CA THR A 51 2.85 10.95 -7.26
C THR A 51 2.87 11.23 -8.76
N THR A 52 2.08 10.49 -9.55
CA THR A 52 1.88 10.74 -10.99
C THR A 52 0.41 10.67 -11.37
N GLU A 53 0.03 11.48 -12.36
CA GLU A 53 -1.33 11.54 -12.90
C GLU A 53 -1.54 10.59 -14.09
N LYS A 54 -0.46 10.16 -14.75
CA LYS A 54 -0.49 9.32 -15.96
C LYS A 54 0.33 8.04 -15.76
N ALA A 55 0.03 7.03 -16.57
CA ALA A 55 0.78 5.78 -16.60
C ALA A 55 2.25 6.00 -17.01
N PRO A 56 3.23 5.30 -16.38
CA PRO A 56 3.07 4.44 -15.21
C PRO A 56 2.68 5.25 -13.96
N TRP A 57 1.60 4.83 -13.29
CA TRP A 57 1.13 5.45 -12.07
C TRP A 57 2.04 5.06 -10.92
N THR A 58 2.47 6.05 -10.14
CA THR A 58 3.31 5.85 -8.97
C THR A 58 2.55 6.30 -7.72
N TYR A 59 2.64 5.51 -6.67
CA TYR A 59 1.97 5.73 -5.39
C TYR A 59 2.99 5.63 -4.26
N LEU A 60 2.98 6.62 -3.38
CA LEU A 60 3.66 6.57 -2.11
C LEU A 60 2.67 6.14 -1.04
N VAL A 61 2.94 5.01 -0.39
CA VAL A 61 2.13 4.47 0.70
C VAL A 61 2.94 4.54 1.99
N ASN A 62 2.33 5.13 3.01
CA ASN A 62 2.87 5.28 4.35
C ASN A 62 1.90 4.69 5.37
N GLY A 63 2.40 3.85 6.25
CA GLY A 63 1.61 3.26 7.33
C GLY A 63 2.54 2.58 8.33
N TYR A 64 1.97 1.77 9.22
CA TYR A 64 2.73 0.97 10.17
C TYR A 64 2.27 -0.48 10.15
N VAL A 65 3.15 -1.37 10.60
CA VAL A 65 2.86 -2.79 10.77
C VAL A 65 3.42 -3.27 12.11
N ASP A 66 2.58 -3.90 12.90
CA ASP A 66 2.98 -4.62 14.10
C ASP A 66 3.25 -6.07 13.71
N SER A 67 4.44 -6.59 14.03
CA SER A 67 4.77 -7.99 13.73
C SER A 67 5.81 -8.55 14.69
N GLN A 68 5.85 -9.88 14.83
CA GLN A 68 6.83 -10.53 15.68
C GLN A 68 8.24 -10.51 15.07
N ASN A 69 9.21 -10.11 15.88
CA ASN A 69 10.63 -10.25 15.55
C ASN A 69 11.15 -11.69 15.82
N SER A 70 12.43 -11.94 15.57
CA SER A 70 13.05 -13.27 15.77
C SER A 70 13.03 -13.77 17.23
N PHE A 71 12.72 -12.91 18.20
CA PHE A 71 12.60 -13.24 19.61
C PHE A 71 11.15 -13.48 20.06
N GLY A 72 10.18 -13.39 19.13
CA GLY A 72 8.75 -13.57 19.43
C GLY A 72 8.07 -12.36 20.05
N ALA A 73 8.76 -11.23 20.19
CA ALA A 73 8.17 -9.98 20.67
C ALA A 73 7.46 -9.26 19.52
N SER A 74 6.25 -8.74 19.78
CA SER A 74 5.55 -7.87 18.83
C SER A 74 6.21 -6.50 18.80
N VAL A 75 6.58 -6.01 17.62
CA VAL A 75 7.24 -4.71 17.43
C VAL A 75 6.58 -3.94 16.30
N ARG A 76 6.40 -2.64 16.51
CA ARG A 76 5.88 -1.71 15.50
C ARG A 76 6.96 -1.27 14.54
N ASN A 77 6.68 -1.37 13.24
CA ASN A 77 7.55 -0.87 12.20
C ASN A 77 6.76 0.06 11.28
N ASP A 78 7.22 1.30 11.16
CA ASP A 78 6.70 2.21 10.15
C ASP A 78 7.25 1.81 8.79
N TYR A 79 6.37 1.78 7.79
CA TYR A 79 6.73 1.44 6.44
C TYR A 79 6.49 2.61 5.49
N ARG A 80 7.39 2.73 4.52
CA ARG A 80 7.27 3.67 3.40
C ARG A 80 7.62 2.96 2.11
N CYS A 81 6.61 2.74 1.26
CA CYS A 81 6.83 2.09 -0.02
C CYS A 81 6.35 2.95 -1.18
N LEU A 82 7.23 3.06 -2.17
CA LEU A 82 6.98 3.77 -3.43
C LEU A 82 6.83 2.69 -4.49
N ILE A 83 5.62 2.53 -5.01
CA ILE A 83 5.29 1.48 -5.98
C ILE A 83 4.76 2.11 -7.26
N LYS A 84 5.02 1.45 -8.39
CA LYS A 84 4.49 1.84 -9.69
C LYS A 84 3.80 0.69 -10.40
N THR A 85 2.81 1.02 -11.21
CA THR A 85 2.12 0.11 -12.12
C THR A 85 1.70 0.84 -13.40
N SER A 86 1.61 0.11 -14.51
CA SER A 86 1.06 0.62 -15.77
C SER A 86 -0.32 0.05 -16.10
N ASP A 87 -0.76 -0.97 -15.37
CA ASP A 87 -1.90 -1.82 -15.75
C ASP A 87 -2.75 -2.33 -14.57
N ASP A 88 -2.47 -1.88 -13.34
CA ASP A 88 -3.08 -2.35 -12.07
C ASP A 88 -2.86 -3.85 -11.77
N LYS A 89 -2.09 -4.55 -12.60
CA LYS A 89 -1.81 -6.00 -12.45
C LYS A 89 -0.38 -6.24 -12.01
N THR A 90 0.54 -5.50 -12.60
CA THR A 90 1.97 -5.63 -12.35
C THR A 90 2.44 -4.43 -11.54
N TRP A 91 2.82 -4.69 -10.30
CA TRP A 91 3.32 -3.67 -9.38
C TRP A 91 4.80 -3.89 -9.13
N THR A 92 5.56 -2.81 -9.09
CA THR A 92 7.00 -2.85 -8.83
C THR A 92 7.39 -1.78 -7.82
N LEU A 93 8.35 -2.10 -6.96
CA LEU A 93 8.98 -1.11 -6.10
C LEU A 93 9.85 -0.17 -6.95
N VAL A 94 9.59 1.13 -6.84
CA VAL A 94 10.40 2.18 -7.50
C VAL A 94 11.72 2.36 -6.78
N GLN A 95 11.71 2.16 -5.46
CA GLN A 95 12.87 2.26 -4.58
C GLN A 95 12.80 1.16 -3.51
N ASP A 96 13.89 0.97 -2.77
CA ASP A 96 13.87 0.07 -1.62
C ASP A 96 12.79 0.46 -0.60
N LEU A 97 11.92 -0.50 -0.28
CA LEU A 97 10.98 -0.37 0.83
C LEU A 97 11.77 -0.08 2.11
N LYS A 98 11.41 1.02 2.76
CA LYS A 98 11.97 1.43 4.05
C LYS A 98 11.06 0.93 5.16
N LEU A 99 11.64 0.18 6.09
CA LEU A 99 11.03 -0.25 7.34
C LEU A 99 11.85 0.36 8.48
N THR A 100 11.18 1.11 9.34
CA THR A 100 11.78 1.75 10.50
C THR A 100 11.12 1.21 11.75
N GLN A 101 11.89 0.50 12.57
CA GLN A 101 11.42 -0.07 13.82
C GLN A 101 11.43 0.98 14.93
N HIS A 102 10.38 0.98 15.75
CA HIS A 102 10.24 1.82 16.94
C HIS A 102 10.16 0.97 18.21
#